data_AF-A0A9D7HUF0-F1
#
_entry.id   AF-A0A9D7HUF0-F1
#
_cell.length_a   1.000
_cell.length_b   1.000
_cell.length_c   1.000
_cell.angle_alpha   90.00
_cell.angle_beta   90.00
_cell.angle_gamma   90.00
#
_symmetry.space_group_name_H-M   'P 1'
#
loop_
_entity.id
_entity.type
_entity.pdbx_description
1 polymer ?
#
loop_
_entity_poly.entity_id
_entity_poly.type
_entity_poly.pdbx_seq_one_letter_code
_entity_poly.pdbx_strand_id
1 'polypeptide(L)' 'MNSNGQLKYAGNGNDRDALLTAIGGTVPTNTVSGQYRQEDINLNGQVKYAGSANDRDILLQNIGGSVPTAVRNAQLP' A
#
# COMPACT_ATOMS: atom_id res chain seq x y z
N MET A 1 1.31 4.60 3.75
CA MET A 1 1.19 3.70 4.93
C MET A 1 0.71 4.52 6.12
N ASN A 2 -0.11 3.97 7.00
CA ASN A 2 -0.45 4.66 8.25
C ASN A 2 0.82 4.76 9.14
N SER A 3 1.02 5.87 9.83
CA SER A 3 2.22 6.06 10.68
C SER A 3 2.07 5.40 12.06
N ASN A 4 1.26 4.35 12.18
CA ASN A 4 0.89 3.72 13.45
C ASN A 4 1.75 2.49 13.80
N GLY A 5 2.77 2.18 12.98
CA GLY A 5 3.66 1.04 13.20
C GLY A 5 3.06 -0.32 12.87
N GLN A 6 1.91 -0.38 12.17
CA GLN A 6 1.26 -1.62 11.76
C GLN A 6 0.98 -1.61 10.27
N LEU A 7 1.54 -2.59 9.55
CA LEU A 7 1.21 -2.82 8.16
C LEU A 7 0.02 -3.77 8.05
N LYS A 8 -1.06 -3.32 7.41
CA LYS A 8 -2.32 -4.04 7.28
C LYS A 8 -2.88 -3.92 5.87
N TYR A 9 -3.40 -5.01 5.34
CA TYR A 9 -4.11 -4.98 4.06
C TYR A 9 -5.63 -4.90 4.18
N ALA A 10 -6.20 -5.41 5.27
CA ALA A 10 -7.64 -5.38 5.55
C ALA A 10 -7.93 -5.00 7.01
N GLY A 11 -9.20 -4.75 7.33
CA GLY A 11 -9.64 -4.30 8.65
C GLY A 11 -9.56 -2.78 8.84
N ASN A 12 -9.97 -2.29 10.01
CA ASN A 12 -9.97 -0.85 10.29
C ASN A 12 -8.53 -0.28 10.29
N GLY A 13 -8.36 0.85 9.61
CA GLY A 13 -7.08 1.55 9.48
C GLY A 13 -6.06 0.78 8.66
N ASN A 14 -6.47 0.09 7.60
CA ASN A 14 -5.55 -0.62 6.72
C ASN A 14 -4.82 0.32 5.74
N ASP A 15 -3.67 -0.11 5.23
CA ASP A 15 -2.85 0.64 4.29
C ASP A 15 -3.38 0.58 2.85
N ARG A 16 -4.23 -0.40 2.55
CA ARG A 16 -4.92 -0.53 1.25
C ARG A 16 -5.83 0.67 0.99
N ASP A 17 -6.56 1.13 2.00
CA ASP A 17 -7.49 2.25 1.87
C ASP A 17 -6.74 3.58 1.71
N ALA A 18 -5.58 3.73 2.37
CA ALA A 18 -4.68 4.85 2.14
C ALA A 18 -4.14 4.86 0.70
N LEU A 19 -3.72 3.70 0.18
CA LEU A 19 -3.27 3.54 -1.20
C LEU A 19 -4.38 3.87 -2.22
N LEU A 20 -5.60 3.37 -2.01
CA LEU A 20 -6.75 3.68 -2.86
C LEU A 20 -7.10 5.18 -2.82
N THR A 21 -7.13 5.77 -1.62
CA THR A 21 -7.35 7.22 -1.47
C THR A 21 -6.31 8.03 -2.22
N ALA A 22 -5.04 7.64 -2.16
CA ALA A 22 -3.95 8.33 -2.85
C ALA A 22 -4.11 8.35 -4.37
N ILE A 23 -4.70 7.31 -4.97
CA ILE A 23 -4.97 7.26 -6.42
C ILE A 23 -6.33 7.86 -6.82
N GLY A 24 -7.04 8.53 -5.91
CA GLY A 24 -8.33 9.16 -6.17
C GLY A 24 -9.55 8.30 -5.85
N GLY A 25 -9.40 7.33 -4.94
CA GLY A 25 -10.51 6.57 -4.35
C GLY A 25 -10.56 5.11 -4.79
N THR A 26 -11.76 4.56 -4.94
CA THR A 26 -11.98 3.12 -5.13
C THR A 26 -11.70 2.62 -6.55
N VAL A 27 -11.30 3.48 -7.48
CA VAL A 27 -11.01 3.10 -8.87
C VAL A 27 -9.55 2.60 -8.96
N PRO A 28 -9.33 1.27 -9.07
CA PRO A 28 -8.01 0.67 -8.91
C PRO A 28 -7.07 0.90 -10.11
N THR A 29 -7.57 1.49 -11.19
CA THR A 29 -6.83 1.74 -12.43
C THR A 29 -6.18 3.11 -12.50
N ASN A 30 -6.48 4.00 -11.53
CA ASN A 30 -5.85 5.31 -11.50
C ASN A 30 -4.38 5.19 -11.09
N THR A 31 -3.55 6.07 -11.65
CA THR A 31 -2.14 6.20 -11.32
C THR A 31 -1.87 7.66 -10.98
N VAL A 32 -1.16 7.89 -9.87
CA VAL A 32 -0.62 9.21 -9.55
C VAL A 32 0.88 9.17 -9.79
N SER A 33 1.36 9.98 -10.73
CA SER A 33 2.75 9.98 -11.19
C SER A 33 3.46 11.29 -10.87
N GLY A 34 4.79 11.23 -10.80
CA GLY A 34 5.65 12.41 -10.70
C GLY A 34 5.86 12.91 -9.28
N GLN A 35 5.51 12.11 -8.27
CA GLN A 35 5.68 12.45 -6.87
C GLN A 35 6.06 11.22 -6.05
N TYR A 36 6.97 11.39 -5.09
CA TYR A 36 7.23 10.41 -4.05
C TYR A 36 6.24 10.62 -2.91
N ARG A 37 5.44 9.60 -2.64
CA ARG A 37 4.39 9.62 -1.60
C ARG A 37 4.61 8.49 -0.61
N GLN A 38 3.99 8.58 0.55
CA GLN A 38 4.03 7.50 1.54
C GLN A 38 3.31 6.22 1.05
N GLU A 39 2.53 6.32 -0.02
CA GLU A 39 1.87 5.20 -0.69
C GLU A 39 2.67 4.64 -1.89
N ASP A 40 3.75 5.31 -2.30
CA ASP A 40 4.71 4.80 -3.29
C ASP A 40 5.68 3.85 -2.58
N ILE A 41 5.32 2.58 -2.49
CA ILE A 41 6.02 1.58 -1.68
C ILE A 41 7.26 1.08 -2.42
N ASN A 42 7.19 1.02 -3.74
CA ASN A 42 8.33 0.62 -4.58
C ASN A 42 9.30 1.79 -4.87
N LEU A 43 8.94 3.01 -4.44
CA LEU A 43 9.74 4.24 -4.57
C LEU A 43 10.10 4.56 -6.03
N ASN A 44 9.17 4.38 -6.96
CA ASN A 44 9.38 4.66 -8.39
C ASN A 44 8.75 5.98 -8.87
N GLY A 45 8.21 6.78 -7.97
CA GLY A 45 7.54 8.05 -8.26
C GLY A 45 6.14 7.89 -8.86
N GLN A 46 5.55 6.69 -8.78
CA GLN A 46 4.19 6.38 -9.23
C GLN A 46 3.46 5.56 -8.18
N VAL A 47 2.30 6.04 -7.77
CA VAL A 47 1.39 5.29 -6.90
C VAL A 47 0.37 4.54 -7.75
N LYS A 48 0.33 3.21 -7.62
CA LYS A 48 -0.54 2.30 -8.39
C LYS A 48 -1.13 1.21 -7.51
N TYR A 49 -2.43 0.95 -7.69
CA TYR A 49 -3.11 -0.15 -7.02
C TYR A 49 -3.12 -1.46 -7.83
N ALA A 50 -3.15 -1.36 -9.17
CA ALA A 50 -3.17 -2.50 -10.08
C ALA A 50 -2.25 -2.25 -11.29
N GLY A 51 -2.00 -3.30 -12.08
CA GLY A 51 -1.08 -3.26 -13.21
C GLY A 51 0.37 -3.60 -12.82
N SER A 52 1.29 -3.48 -13.77
CA SER A 52 2.70 -3.82 -13.54
C SER A 52 3.36 -2.84 -12.58
N ALA A 53 4.24 -3.34 -11.70
CA ALA A 53 4.92 -2.57 -10.66
C ALA A 53 3.95 -1.75 -9.80
N ASN A 54 2.85 -2.38 -9.35
CA ASN A 54 1.91 -1.75 -8.43
C ASN A 54 2.41 -1.84 -6.97
N ASP A 55 1.99 -0.90 -6.14
CA ASP A 55 2.37 -0.84 -4.72
C ASP A 55 1.63 -1.88 -3.87
N ARG A 56 0.44 -2.29 -4.33
CA ARG A 56 -0.38 -3.31 -3.67
C ARG A 56 0.36 -4.64 -3.50
N ASP A 57 1.10 -5.08 -4.51
CA ASP A 57 1.80 -6.36 -4.48
C ASP A 57 2.96 -6.32 -3.49
N ILE A 58 3.66 -5.18 -3.39
CA ILE A 58 4.72 -5.00 -2.39
C ILE A 58 4.13 -4.89 -0.98
N LEU A 59 3.00 -4.20 -0.83
CA LEU A 59 2.24 -4.16 0.43
C LEU A 59 1.89 -5.57 0.92
N LEU A 60 1.37 -6.42 0.02
CA LEU A 60 1.05 -7.82 0.32
C LEU A 60 2.31 -8.63 0.68
N GLN A 61 3.39 -8.49 -0.07
CA GLN A 61 4.65 -9.16 0.24
C GLN A 61 5.16 -8.80 1.65
N ASN A 62 5.07 -7.52 2.02
CA ASN A 62 5.52 -7.04 3.31
C ASN A 62 4.68 -7.54 4.51
N ILE A 63 3.41 -7.90 4.32
CA ILE A 63 2.57 -8.50 5.38
C ILE A 63 2.64 -10.03 5.44
N GLY A 64 3.51 -10.67 4.65
CA GLY A 64 3.68 -12.13 4.66
C GLY A 64 3.04 -12.85 3.47
N GLY A 65 2.76 -12.14 2.38
CA GLY A 65 2.33 -12.70 1.11
C GLY A 65 0.89 -12.38 0.74
N SER A 66 0.31 -13.20 -0.16
CA SER A 66 -0.97 -12.92 -0.82
C SER A 66 -2.20 -13.00 0.09
N VAL A 67 -2.03 -13.34 1.38
CA VAL A 67 -3.13 -13.51 2.33
C VAL A 67 -3.51 -12.14 2.90
N PRO A 68 -4.67 -11.57 2.51
CA PRO A 68 -5.02 -10.18 2.80
C PRO A 68 -5.43 -9.92 4.26
N THR A 69 -5.37 -10.93 5.12
CA THR A 69 -5.74 -10.84 6.54
C THR A 69 -4.54 -10.77 7.48
N ALA A 70 -3.32 -10.88 6.97
CA ALA A 70 -2.14 -10.79 7.81
C ALA A 70 -1.87 -9.33 8.24
N VAL A 71 -1.51 -9.17 9.52
CA VAL A 71 -1.06 -7.89 10.09
C VAL A 71 0.40 -8.07 10.47
N ARG A 72 1.27 -7.20 9.96
CA ARG A 72 2.67 -7.18 10.38
C ARG A 72 2.94 -5.92 11.19
N ASN A 73 3.23 -6.11 12.46
CA ASN A 73 3.75 -5.03 13.31
C ASN A 73 5.19 -4.69 12.86
N ALA A 74 5.54 -3.40 12.90
CA ALA A 74 6.90 -2.97 12.67
C ALA A 74 7.86 -3.70 13.63
N GLN A 75 8.97 -4.21 13.11
CA GLN A 75 10.01 -4.81 13.94
C GLN A 75 10.77 -3.69 14.66
N LEU A 76 10.84 -3.79 15.99
CA LEU A 76 11.80 -3.06 16.80
C LEU A 76 13.15 -3.81 16.76
N PRO A 77 14.29 -3.09 16.87
CA PRO A 77 15.64 -3.68 16.77
C PRO A 77 15.91 -4.81 17.75
#